data_AF-A0A1X7UJ78-F1
#
_entry.id   AF-A0A1X7UJ78-F1
#
_cell.length_a   1.000
_cell.length_b   1.000
_cell.length_c   1.000
_cell.angle_alpha   90.00
_cell.angle_beta   90.00
_cell.angle_gamma   90.00
#
_symmetry.space_group_name_H-M   'P 1'
#
loop_
_entity.id
_entity.type
_entity.pdbx_description
1 polymer ?
#
loop_
_entity_poly.entity_id
_entity_poly.type
_entity_poly.pdbx_seq_one_letter_code
_entity_poly.pdbx_strand_id
1 'polypeptide(L)'
;MKEAFDSRYELPDQSYFARKAVPELYAITKDKVVREVAAVNRYATTTDLWSSVDMKPYISYTIQFITEDVMLRSLVLCTSFFPLDPTGENMSEMVKSTMEEWNFKPTPQVCSTTDSGSNIRLQLTC
;
A
#
# COMPACT_ATOMS: atom_id res chain seq x y z
N MET A 1 -29.37 -30.22 3.44
CA MET A 1 -30.37 -29.14 3.31
C MET A 1 -29.88 -28.19 2.23
N LYS A 2 -30.62 -28.03 1.13
CA LYS A 2 -30.41 -26.90 0.20
C LYS A 2 -31.22 -25.75 0.77
N GLU A 3 -30.58 -24.81 1.43
CA GLU A 3 -31.25 -23.53 1.69
C GLU A 3 -31.52 -22.88 0.33
N ALA A 4 -32.81 -22.68 0.02
CA ALA A 4 -33.21 -22.01 -1.19
C ALA A 4 -32.90 -20.52 -1.01
N PHE A 5 -31.97 -19.99 -1.80
CA PHE A 5 -31.78 -18.55 -1.91
C PHE A 5 -33.13 -17.88 -2.24
N ASP A 6 -33.44 -16.76 -1.58
CA ASP A 6 -34.66 -15.98 -1.85
C ASP A 6 -34.71 -15.65 -3.35
N SER A 7 -35.78 -16.04 -4.03
CA SER A 7 -35.92 -15.84 -5.48
C SER A 7 -35.99 -14.37 -5.89
N ARG A 8 -36.16 -13.47 -4.93
CA ARG A 8 -36.13 -12.01 -5.12
C ARG A 8 -34.73 -11.41 -4.98
N TYR A 9 -33.74 -12.20 -4.58
CA TYR A 9 -32.36 -11.73 -4.43
C TYR A 9 -31.68 -11.68 -5.80
N GLU A 10 -31.50 -10.47 -6.34
CA GLU A 10 -30.68 -10.26 -7.52
C GLU A 10 -29.20 -10.28 -7.14
N LEU A 11 -28.46 -11.22 -7.73
CA LEU A 11 -27.01 -11.29 -7.54
C LEU A 11 -26.37 -10.04 -8.15
N PRO A 12 -25.53 -9.31 -7.39
CA PRO A 12 -24.79 -8.18 -7.93
C PRO A 12 -23.86 -8.66 -9.05
N ASP A 13 -23.87 -7.91 -10.16
CA ASP A 13 -23.05 -8.20 -11.33
C ASP A 13 -21.63 -7.63 -11.18
N GLN A 14 -20.76 -7.94 -12.16
CA GLN A 14 -19.40 -7.41 -12.18
C GLN A 14 -19.38 -5.87 -12.17
N SER A 15 -20.34 -5.22 -12.84
CA SER A 15 -20.46 -3.76 -12.90
C SER A 15 -20.69 -3.16 -11.52
N TYR A 16 -21.57 -3.77 -10.71
CA TYR A 16 -21.83 -3.37 -9.34
C TYR A 16 -20.55 -3.41 -8.49
N PHE A 17 -19.78 -4.50 -8.55
CA PHE A 17 -18.54 -4.60 -7.78
C PHE A 17 -17.50 -3.58 -8.24
N ALA A 18 -17.25 -3.49 -9.56
CA ALA A 18 -16.22 -2.63 -10.11
C ALA A 18 -16.49 -1.13 -9.90
N ARG A 19 -17.76 -0.71 -9.99
CA ARG A 19 -18.12 0.71 -9.97
C ARG A 19 -18.67 1.20 -8.64
N LYS A 20 -19.12 0.30 -7.77
CA LYS A 20 -19.77 0.66 -6.49
C LYS A 20 -19.13 -0.04 -5.31
N ALA A 21 -19.26 -1.37 -5.20
CA ALA A 21 -18.92 -2.07 -3.97
C ALA A 21 -17.42 -1.98 -3.61
N VAL A 22 -16.53 -2.21 -4.58
CA VAL A 22 -15.08 -2.16 -4.35
C VAL A 22 -14.60 -0.73 -4.11
N PRO A 23 -15.00 0.30 -4.92
CA PRO A 23 -14.66 1.68 -4.63
C PRO A 23 -15.15 2.18 -3.26
N GLU A 24 -16.39 1.87 -2.86
CA GLU A 24 -16.94 2.25 -1.55
C GLU A 24 -16.16 1.59 -0.40
N LEU A 25 -15.87 0.28 -0.53
CA LEU A 25 -15.08 -0.44 0.47
C LEU A 25 -13.64 0.09 0.56
N TYR A 26 -13.04 0.43 -0.58
CA TYR A 26 -11.72 1.05 -0.64
C TYR A 26 -11.72 2.40 0.06
N ALA A 27 -12.69 3.29 -0.20
CA ALA A 27 -12.79 4.59 0.45
C ALA A 27 -12.90 4.45 1.99
N ILE A 28 -13.78 3.56 2.46
CA ILE A 28 -13.94 3.28 3.90
C ILE A 28 -12.64 2.75 4.52
N THR A 29 -11.94 1.87 3.81
CA THR A 29 -10.68 1.27 4.28
C THR A 29 -9.55 2.29 4.27
N LYS A 30 -9.46 3.11 3.21
CA LYS A 30 -8.49 4.18 3.06
C LYS A 30 -8.63 5.19 4.20
N ASP A 31 -9.84 5.61 4.52
CA ASP A 31 -10.10 6.51 5.65
C ASP A 31 -9.64 5.93 6.99
N LYS A 32 -9.81 4.62 7.21
CA LYS A 32 -9.32 3.95 8.42
C LYS A 32 -7.79 3.96 8.47
N VAL A 33 -7.15 3.59 7.36
CA VAL A 33 -5.69 3.55 7.26
C VAL A 33 -5.10 4.94 7.43
N VAL A 34 -5.66 5.99 6.83
CA VAL A 34 -5.19 7.38 7.00
C VAL A 34 -5.22 7.79 8.48
N ARG A 35 -6.28 7.45 9.23
CA ARG A 35 -6.35 7.73 10.67
C ARG A 35 -5.34 6.90 11.47
N GLU A 36 -5.19 5.63 11.14
CA GLU A 36 -4.24 4.72 11.79
C GLU A 36 -2.80 5.22 11.62
N VAL A 37 -2.45 5.56 10.38
CA VAL A 37 -1.15 6.09 9.95
C VAL A 37 -0.83 7.43 10.62
N ALA A 38 -1.82 8.32 10.78
CA ALA A 38 -1.64 9.60 11.46
C ALA A 38 -1.29 9.49 12.95
N ALA A 39 -1.63 8.36 13.60
CA ALA A 39 -1.33 8.10 15.01
C ALA A 39 0.04 7.43 15.22
N VAL A 40 0.75 7.05 14.15
CA VAL A 40 2.00 6.28 14.25
C VAL A 40 3.16 7.15 14.71
N ASN A 41 3.80 6.77 15.82
CA ASN A 41 4.93 7.50 16.42
C ASN A 41 6.31 7.01 15.95
N ARG A 42 6.44 5.79 15.43
CA ARG A 42 7.66 5.26 14.80
C ARG A 42 7.27 4.16 13.84
N TYR A 43 7.89 4.14 12.66
CA TYR A 43 7.62 3.10 11.67
C TYR A 43 8.86 2.74 10.87
N ALA A 44 8.93 1.48 10.49
CA ALA A 44 9.85 0.94 9.49
C ALA A 44 9.12 0.87 8.14
N THR A 45 9.88 0.87 7.05
CA THR A 45 9.32 0.72 5.71
C THR A 45 10.00 -0.40 4.98
N THR A 46 9.26 -1.08 4.12
CA THR A 46 9.82 -2.05 3.17
C THR A 46 9.37 -1.72 1.77
N THR A 47 10.33 -1.65 0.85
CA THR A 47 10.07 -1.53 -0.59
C THR A 47 10.48 -2.83 -1.27
N ASP A 48 9.61 -3.38 -2.09
CA ASP A 48 9.88 -4.62 -2.82
C ASP A 48 9.62 -4.40 -4.32
N LEU A 49 10.65 -4.62 -5.12
CA LEU A 49 10.59 -4.59 -6.58
C LEU A 49 10.50 -6.02 -7.11
N TRP A 50 9.52 -6.26 -7.97
CA TRP A 50 9.33 -7.59 -8.53
C TRP A 50 8.81 -7.51 -9.97
N SER A 51 9.11 -8.54 -10.75
CA SER A 51 8.56 -8.71 -12.08
C SER A 51 7.41 -9.70 -12.03
N SER A 52 6.28 -9.34 -12.65
CA SER A 52 5.17 -10.26 -12.85
C SER A 52 5.54 -11.42 -13.78
N VAL A 53 4.62 -12.38 -13.91
CA VAL A 53 4.79 -13.53 -14.82
C VAL A 53 4.99 -13.08 -16.27
N ASP A 54 4.40 -11.95 -16.68
CA ASP A 54 4.59 -11.33 -17.99
C ASP A 54 5.77 -10.32 -18.02
N MET A 55 6.72 -10.44 -17.09
CA MET A 55 7.94 -9.62 -16.99
C MET A 55 7.68 -8.12 -16.87
N LYS A 56 6.52 -7.73 -16.36
CA LYS A 56 6.22 -6.32 -16.07
C LYS A 56 6.75 -5.96 -14.69
N PRO A 57 7.52 -4.87 -14.56
CA PRO A 57 8.02 -4.43 -13.27
C PRO A 57 6.91 -3.82 -12.40
N TYR A 58 6.89 -4.20 -11.14
CA TYR A 58 6.02 -3.68 -10.10
C TYR A 58 6.86 -3.28 -8.89
N ILE A 59 6.34 -2.32 -8.15
CA ILE A 59 6.88 -1.92 -6.86
C ILE A 59 5.78 -1.98 -5.81
N SER A 60 6.14 -2.41 -4.61
CA SER A 60 5.28 -2.27 -3.44
C SER A 60 6.00 -1.46 -2.36
N TYR A 61 5.23 -0.66 -1.63
CA TYR A 61 5.70 0.12 -0.50
C TYR A 61 4.82 -0.16 0.70
N THR A 62 5.45 -0.68 1.76
CA THR A 62 4.77 -1.16 2.97
C THR A 62 5.35 -0.46 4.18
N ILE A 63 4.50 -0.06 5.11
CA ILE A 63 4.91 0.47 6.42
C ILE A 63 4.66 -0.59 7.48
N GLN A 64 5.52 -0.61 8.49
CA GLN A 64 5.46 -1.55 9.60
C GLN A 64 5.68 -0.79 10.91
N PHE A 65 4.81 -0.99 11.89
CA PHE A 65 4.90 -0.32 13.19
C PHE A 65 4.31 -1.19 14.29
N ILE A 66 4.63 -0.85 15.53
CA ILE A 66 4.10 -1.52 16.72
C ILE A 66 2.99 -0.65 17.28
N THR A 67 1.83 -1.25 17.50
CA THR A 67 0.65 -0.60 18.07
C THR A 67 0.73 -0.52 19.61
N GLU A 68 -0.20 0.20 20.24
CA GLU A 68 -0.24 0.34 21.71
C GLU A 68 -0.43 -0.99 22.45
N ASP A 69 -1.09 -1.96 21.81
CA ASP A 69 -1.24 -3.34 22.29
C ASP A 69 -0.03 -4.23 21.99
N VAL A 70 1.11 -3.64 21.58
CA VAL A 70 2.39 -4.33 21.32
C VAL A 70 2.28 -5.36 20.19
N MET A 71 1.41 -5.10 19.22
CA MET A 71 1.23 -5.94 18.05
C MET A 71 1.95 -5.36 16.84
N LEU A 72 2.62 -6.21 16.06
CA LEU A 72 3.21 -5.80 14.79
C LEU A 72 2.09 -5.58 13.77
N ARG A 73 2.00 -4.36 13.26
CA ARG A 73 1.08 -3.97 12.21
C ARG A 73 1.85 -3.71 10.93
N SER A 74 1.33 -4.21 9.82
CA SER A 74 1.91 -4.03 8.48
C SER A 74 0.83 -3.55 7.53
N LEU A 75 1.07 -2.43 6.85
CA LEU A 75 0.13 -1.80 5.92
C LEU A 75 0.82 -1.55 4.58
N VAL A 76 0.29 -2.13 3.51
CA VAL A 76 0.75 -1.86 2.15
C VAL A 76 0.09 -0.56 1.68
N LEU A 77 0.88 0.49 1.47
CA LEU A 77 0.39 1.80 1.05
C LEU A 77 0.37 1.92 -0.47
N CYS A 78 1.30 1.26 -1.16
CA CYS A 78 1.35 1.28 -2.61
C CYS A 78 1.68 -0.11 -3.16
N THR A 79 1.01 -0.48 -4.25
CA THR A 79 1.41 -1.58 -5.13
C THR A 79 1.06 -1.12 -6.54
N SER A 80 2.06 -0.78 -7.32
CA SER A 80 1.86 -0.13 -8.62
C SER A 80 2.80 -0.68 -9.67
N PHE A 81 2.34 -0.59 -10.91
CA PHE A 81 3.18 -0.85 -12.08
C PHE A 81 4.29 0.20 -12.13
N PHE A 82 5.54 -0.25 -12.23
CA PHE A 82 6.73 0.61 -12.16
C PHE A 82 7.60 0.43 -13.41
N PRO A 83 7.21 1.01 -14.56
CA PRO A 83 7.93 0.84 -15.83
C PRO A 83 9.26 1.60 -15.90
N LEU A 84 9.68 2.22 -14.79
CA LEU A 84 10.86 3.06 -14.74
C LEU A 84 12.08 2.23 -14.30
N ASP A 85 13.26 2.70 -14.67
CA ASP A 85 14.49 2.14 -14.12
C ASP A 85 14.50 2.32 -12.59
N PRO A 86 14.95 1.31 -11.82
CA PRO A 86 15.03 1.38 -10.36
C PRO A 86 16.23 2.24 -9.92
N THR A 87 16.21 3.50 -10.29
CA THR A 87 17.12 4.54 -9.80
C THR A 87 16.60 5.08 -8.47
N GLY A 88 17.51 5.54 -7.60
CA GLY A 88 17.14 6.12 -6.31
C GLY A 88 16.17 7.31 -6.45
N GLU A 89 16.28 8.08 -7.53
CA GLU A 89 15.42 9.22 -7.83
C GLU A 89 13.97 8.80 -8.09
N ASN A 90 13.74 7.89 -9.06
CA ASN A 90 12.40 7.41 -9.42
C ASN A 90 11.71 6.74 -8.21
N MET A 91 12.48 5.98 -7.42
CA MET A 91 11.97 5.35 -6.22
C MET A 91 11.65 6.36 -5.11
N SER A 92 12.44 7.43 -4.98
CA SER A 92 12.16 8.50 -4.01
C SER A 92 10.90 9.27 -4.37
N GLU A 93 10.66 9.52 -5.66
CA GLU A 93 9.46 10.20 -6.15
C GLU A 93 8.21 9.36 -5.92
N MET A 94 8.27 8.06 -6.20
CA MET A 94 7.18 7.12 -5.89
C MET A 94 6.84 7.12 -4.39
N VAL A 95 7.85 7.05 -3.52
CA VAL A 95 7.63 7.06 -2.06
C VAL A 95 7.03 8.39 -1.62
N LYS A 96 7.52 9.53 -2.13
CA LYS A 96 6.95 10.86 -1.81
C LYS A 96 5.49 10.97 -2.25
N SER A 97 5.20 10.61 -3.49
CA SER A 97 3.82 10.60 -4.03
C SER A 97 2.90 9.71 -3.19
N THR A 98 3.37 8.52 -2.80
CA THR A 98 2.63 7.63 -1.91
C THR A 98 2.40 8.29 -0.55
N MET A 99 3.43 8.85 0.09
CA MET A 99 3.28 9.54 1.37
C MET A 99 2.26 10.69 1.30
N GLU A 100 2.29 11.48 0.22
CA GLU A 100 1.32 12.55 -0.02
C GLU A 100 -0.11 12.03 -0.18
N GLU A 101 -0.31 10.95 -0.95
CA GLU A 101 -1.63 10.31 -1.14
C GLU A 101 -2.25 9.86 0.19
N TRP A 102 -1.42 9.38 1.11
CA TRP A 102 -1.85 8.87 2.42
C TRP A 102 -1.82 9.95 3.53
N ASN A 103 -1.48 11.20 3.20
CA ASN A 103 -1.27 12.29 4.15
C ASN A 103 -0.33 11.88 5.31
N PHE A 104 0.70 11.12 4.96
CA PHE A 104 1.65 10.52 5.89
C PHE A 104 2.92 11.36 5.98
N LYS A 105 3.44 11.53 7.19
CA LYS A 105 4.64 12.34 7.43
C LYS A 105 5.90 11.45 7.37
N PRO A 106 6.98 11.90 6.71
CA PRO A 106 8.25 11.15 6.63
C PRO A 106 8.94 11.03 7.99
N THR A 107 8.74 11.99 8.88
CA THR A 107 9.06 11.86 10.31
C THR A 107 7.86 11.22 10.99
N PRO A 108 7.99 10.11 11.73
CA PRO A 108 9.20 9.56 12.39
C PRO A 108 9.66 8.18 11.87
N GLN A 109 10.06 8.07 10.60
CA GLN A 109 10.61 6.83 10.05
C GLN A 109 11.92 6.41 10.77
N VAL A 110 12.02 5.15 11.18
CA VAL A 110 13.21 4.60 11.88
C VAL A 110 14.16 3.86 10.95
N CYS A 111 13.65 3.17 9.94
CA CYS A 111 14.44 2.46 8.95
C CYS A 111 13.65 2.21 7.68
N SER A 112 14.37 1.90 6.61
CA SER A 112 13.81 1.37 5.36
C SER A 112 14.61 0.14 4.96
N THR A 113 13.92 -0.90 4.50
CA THR A 113 14.52 -2.08 3.88
C THR A 113 14.05 -2.15 2.45
N THR A 114 14.96 -2.40 1.53
CA THR A 114 14.64 -2.60 0.12
C THR A 114 15.26 -3.91 -0.35
N ASP A 115 14.68 -4.52 -1.38
CA ASP A 115 15.35 -5.58 -2.10
C ASP A 115 16.62 -5.04 -2.79
N SER A 116 17.58 -5.93 -3.04
CA SER A 116 19.01 -5.64 -3.16
C SER A 116 19.46 -5.07 -4.51
N GLY A 117 18.77 -4.05 -5.03
CA GLY A 117 19.25 -3.23 -6.14
C GLY A 117 20.27 -2.18 -5.66
N SER A 118 21.47 -2.15 -6.24
CA SER A 118 22.62 -1.33 -5.82
C SER A 118 22.41 0.21 -5.75
N ASN A 119 21.23 0.74 -6.08
CA ASN A 119 20.98 2.16 -6.37
C ASN A 119 20.32 2.97 -5.22
N ILE A 120 20.17 2.41 -4.02
CA ILE A 120 19.13 2.88 -3.06
C ILE A 120 19.63 3.78 -1.92
N ARG A 121 20.94 4.04 -1.78
CA ARG A 121 21.44 4.93 -0.71
C ARG A 121 20.89 6.37 -0.73
N LEU A 122 20.30 6.81 -1.84
CA LEU A 122 19.72 8.15 -2.01
C LEU A 122 18.28 8.31 -1.51
N GLN A 123 17.56 7.23 -1.21
CA GLN A 123 16.13 7.32 -0.83
C GLN A 123 15.91 7.92 0.57
N LEU A 124 16.95 8.01 1.40
CA LEU A 124 16.89 8.37 2.82
C LEU A 124 17.46 9.75 3.18
N THR A 125 17.94 10.52 2.20
CA THR A 125 18.31 11.92 2.42
C THR A 125 17.12 12.81 2.06
N CYS A 126 16.12 12.85 2.94
CA CYS A 126 15.22 14.00 3.05
C CYS A 126 15.69 14.87 4.21
#